data_AF-A0A7W8IFI1-F1
#
_entry.id   AF-A0A7W8IFI1-F1
#
_cell.length_a   1.000
_cell.length_b   1.000
_cell.length_c   1.000
_cell.angle_alpha   90.00
_cell.angle_beta   90.00
_cell.angle_gamma   90.00
#
_symmetry.space_group_name_H-M   'P 1'
#
loop_
_entity.id
_entity.type
_entity.pdbx_description
1 polymer ?
#
loop_
_entity_poly.entity_id
_entity_poly.type
_entity_poly.pdbx_seq_one_letter_code
_entity_poly.pdbx_strand_id
1 'polypeptide(L)'
;MRLKALIFCASLCLFSPTVWAAGPATPAADFTISNPSHIPGATLEPGSYTIHVVSRLSDRVILKVDSVKGDVHSTFLGIPNGNIQKPSASGPVRWANPADGSQYLKGWYFSGGSSVIEFVYPKAEAVAIATSNPAKVPAVDPGSEGKVTDNTLSQEDMQLLTLWLLSLEQVGPSGAGDTASAKPSIKAERYTQVANVQKPVIKALPHTASRIPLVWLLGFCSLLAAALLRLIAHSRISSLNQESLLRE
;
A
#
# COMPACT_ATOMS: atom_id res chain seq x y z
N MET A 1 -11.51 48.79 -35.78
CA MET A 1 -10.71 47.54 -35.64
C MET A 1 -10.71 46.95 -34.21
N ARG A 2 -11.76 47.14 -33.40
CA ARG A 2 -11.80 46.68 -31.99
C ARG A 2 -12.50 45.32 -31.76
N LEU A 3 -13.06 44.72 -32.82
CA LEU A 3 -13.87 43.49 -32.71
C LEU A 3 -13.07 42.19 -32.90
N LYS A 4 -11.87 42.25 -33.49
CA LYS A 4 -11.03 41.06 -33.74
C LYS A 4 -10.19 40.62 -32.54
N ALA A 5 -9.99 41.50 -31.56
CA ALA A 5 -9.18 41.21 -30.36
C ALA A 5 -9.94 40.43 -29.27
N LEU A 6 -11.28 40.50 -29.27
CA LEU A 6 -12.12 39.83 -28.25
C LEU A 6 -12.35 38.33 -28.53
N ILE A 7 -12.14 37.89 -29.77
CA ILE A 7 -12.41 36.50 -30.19
C ILE A 7 -11.24 35.56 -29.84
N PHE A 8 -10.03 36.10 -29.63
CA PHE A 8 -8.84 35.27 -29.34
C PHE A 8 -8.68 34.92 -27.85
N CYS A 9 -9.34 35.63 -26.93
CA CYS A 9 -9.28 35.34 -25.49
C CYS A 9 -10.35 34.32 -25.02
N ALA A 10 -11.44 34.16 -25.78
CA ALA A 10 -12.52 33.25 -25.39
C ALA A 10 -12.29 31.78 -25.77
N SER A 11 -11.36 31.47 -26.69
CA SER A 11 -11.09 30.10 -27.13
C SER A 11 -10.06 29.34 -26.26
N LEU A 12 -9.37 30.01 -25.34
CA LEU A 12 -8.27 29.40 -24.56
C LEU A 12 -8.68 28.90 -23.17
N CYS A 13 -9.96 29.00 -22.79
CA CYS A 13 -10.46 28.56 -21.48
C CYS A 13 -11.19 27.21 -21.48
N LEU A 14 -11.26 26.49 -22.60
CA LEU A 14 -12.02 25.22 -22.71
C LEU A 14 -11.17 23.94 -22.62
N PHE A 15 -9.87 24.03 -22.34
CA PHE A 15 -9.01 22.86 -22.12
C PHE A 15 -8.43 22.88 -20.69
N SER A 16 -9.31 22.70 -19.70
CA SER A 16 -8.89 22.18 -18.41
C SER A 16 -8.97 20.66 -18.48
N PRO A 17 -7.88 19.91 -18.73
CA PRO A 17 -7.90 18.50 -18.44
C PRO A 17 -7.96 18.39 -16.91
N THR A 18 -9.15 18.07 -16.40
CA THR A 18 -9.29 17.50 -15.07
C THR A 18 -8.58 16.15 -15.10
N VAL A 19 -7.27 16.16 -14.92
CA VAL A 19 -6.49 14.96 -14.63
C VAL A 19 -6.82 14.61 -13.20
N TRP A 20 -7.94 13.94 -13.00
CA TRP A 20 -8.17 13.21 -11.77
C TRP A 20 -7.14 12.09 -11.79
N ALA A 21 -6.05 12.27 -11.04
CA ALA A 21 -5.07 11.23 -10.83
C ALA A 21 -5.77 10.12 -10.02
N ALA A 22 -6.42 9.18 -10.71
CA ALA A 22 -6.73 7.90 -10.11
C ALA A 22 -5.39 7.31 -9.65
N GLY A 23 -5.24 7.13 -8.33
CA GLY A 23 -4.08 6.42 -7.79
C GLY A 23 -3.98 5.03 -8.45
N PRO A 24 -2.78 4.44 -8.54
CA PRO A 24 -2.64 3.09 -9.09
C PRO A 24 -3.56 2.14 -8.32
N ALA A 25 -4.33 1.33 -9.04
CA ALA A 25 -5.21 0.33 -8.45
C ALA A 25 -4.37 -0.63 -7.59
N THR A 26 -4.71 -0.76 -6.30
CA THR A 26 -4.07 -1.74 -5.44
C THR A 26 -4.59 -3.15 -5.78
N PRO A 27 -3.76 -4.20 -5.66
CA PRO A 27 -4.19 -5.56 -5.91
C PRO A 27 -5.39 -5.96 -5.03
N ALA A 28 -6.42 -6.51 -5.65
CA ALA A 28 -7.60 -7.07 -5.00
C ALA A 28 -8.01 -8.38 -5.67
N ALA A 29 -8.66 -9.27 -4.92
CA ALA A 29 -9.18 -10.54 -5.43
C ALA A 29 -10.43 -10.97 -4.67
N ASP A 30 -11.42 -11.44 -5.41
CA ASP A 30 -12.63 -12.05 -4.85
C ASP A 30 -12.43 -13.56 -4.68
N PHE A 31 -13.02 -14.10 -3.61
CA PHE A 31 -12.93 -15.53 -3.31
C PHE A 31 -14.10 -16.01 -2.47
N THR A 32 -14.23 -17.33 -2.39
CA THR A 32 -15.24 -17.99 -1.58
C THR A 32 -14.59 -18.90 -0.55
N ILE A 33 -15.22 -18.96 0.62
CA ILE A 33 -14.92 -19.89 1.69
C ILE A 33 -16.07 -20.88 1.77
N SER A 34 -15.76 -22.17 1.74
CA SER A 34 -16.76 -23.25 1.85
C SER A 34 -16.86 -23.83 3.27
N ASN A 35 -15.79 -23.74 4.05
CA ASN A 35 -15.72 -24.20 5.44
C ASN A 35 -15.11 -23.09 6.31
N PRO A 36 -15.54 -22.92 7.57
CA PRO A 36 -14.99 -21.91 8.47
C PRO A 36 -13.46 -21.90 8.44
N SER A 37 -12.88 -20.73 8.18
CA SER A 37 -11.43 -20.55 8.04
C SER A 37 -10.98 -19.32 8.81
N HIS A 38 -9.92 -19.44 9.59
CA HIS A 38 -9.38 -18.35 10.38
C HIS A 38 -8.39 -17.51 9.57
N ILE A 39 -8.53 -16.20 9.71
CA ILE A 39 -7.56 -15.17 9.33
C ILE A 39 -7.12 -14.45 10.61
N PRO A 40 -6.06 -13.62 10.58
CA PRO A 40 -5.62 -12.93 11.79
C PRO A 40 -6.75 -12.16 12.48
N GLY A 41 -7.06 -12.54 13.73
CA GLY A 41 -8.05 -11.85 14.56
C GLY A 41 -9.51 -11.98 14.10
N ALA A 42 -9.83 -12.87 13.14
CA ALA A 42 -11.21 -13.08 12.70
C ALA A 42 -11.44 -14.47 12.09
N THR A 43 -12.69 -14.94 12.17
CA THR A 43 -13.15 -16.16 11.53
C THR A 43 -13.98 -15.81 10.29
N LEU A 44 -13.65 -16.42 9.15
CA LEU A 44 -14.43 -16.34 7.93
C LEU A 44 -15.40 -17.52 7.87
N GLU A 45 -16.70 -17.22 7.99
CA GLU A 45 -17.76 -18.18 7.76
C GLU A 45 -17.92 -18.52 6.27
N PRO A 46 -18.59 -19.61 5.90
CA PRO A 46 -18.87 -19.92 4.51
C PRO A 46 -19.59 -18.75 3.79
N GLY A 47 -18.98 -18.26 2.70
CA GLY A 47 -19.43 -17.03 2.05
C GLY A 47 -18.46 -16.50 1.00
N SER A 48 -18.78 -15.30 0.49
CA SER A 48 -18.00 -14.58 -0.51
C SER A 48 -17.30 -13.38 0.11
N TYR A 49 -16.03 -13.20 -0.22
CA TYR A 49 -15.15 -12.20 0.36
C TYR A 49 -14.27 -11.57 -0.71
N THR A 50 -13.79 -10.37 -0.41
CA THR A 50 -12.78 -9.67 -1.21
C THR A 50 -11.58 -9.38 -0.32
N ILE A 51 -10.39 -9.81 -0.75
CA ILE A 51 -9.13 -9.44 -0.12
C ILE A 51 -8.41 -8.40 -0.97
N HIS A 52 -7.92 -7.34 -0.35
CA HIS A 52 -7.18 -6.29 -1.05
C HIS A 52 -6.01 -5.75 -0.23
N VAL A 53 -5.04 -5.22 -0.96
CA VAL A 53 -3.88 -4.53 -0.38
C VAL A 53 -4.27 -3.08 -0.08
N VAL A 54 -4.24 -2.72 1.20
CA VAL A 54 -4.50 -1.34 1.65
C VAL A 54 -3.23 -0.50 1.56
N SER A 55 -2.11 -1.05 2.03
CA SER A 55 -0.82 -0.37 2.02
C SER A 55 0.33 -1.35 1.91
N ARG A 56 1.43 -0.91 1.31
CA ARG A 56 2.64 -1.71 1.14
C ARG A 56 3.83 -0.95 1.69
N LEU A 57 4.52 -1.56 2.65
CA LEU A 57 5.76 -1.07 3.24
C LEU A 57 6.94 -1.94 2.76
N SER A 58 8.15 -1.61 3.23
CA SER A 58 9.38 -2.30 2.83
C SER A 58 9.44 -3.75 3.30
N ASP A 59 8.93 -4.03 4.51
CA ASP A 59 9.01 -5.32 5.19
C ASP A 59 7.65 -6.03 5.30
N ARG A 60 6.54 -5.29 5.16
CA ARG A 60 5.17 -5.79 5.39
C ARG A 60 4.14 -5.19 4.45
N VAL A 61 2.96 -5.77 4.45
CA VAL A 61 1.78 -5.37 3.69
C VAL A 61 0.61 -5.28 4.66
N ILE A 62 -0.23 -4.26 4.51
CA ILE A 62 -1.50 -4.17 5.22
C ILE A 62 -2.58 -4.69 4.29
N LEU A 63 -3.26 -5.74 4.73
CA LEU A 63 -4.32 -6.41 4.01
C LEU A 63 -5.64 -6.10 4.68
N LYS A 64 -6.70 -6.05 3.88
CA LYS A 64 -8.07 -6.01 4.37
C LYS A 64 -8.91 -7.05 3.66
N VAL A 65 -9.75 -7.71 4.45
CA VAL A 65 -10.75 -8.67 3.98
C VAL A 65 -12.12 -8.12 4.33
N ASP A 66 -12.96 -7.99 3.31
CA ASP A 66 -14.35 -7.58 3.44
C ASP A 66 -15.27 -8.72 2.99
N SER A 67 -16.32 -8.99 3.76
CA SER A 67 -17.43 -9.84 3.32
C SER A 67 -18.31 -9.07 2.35
N VAL A 68 -18.79 -9.75 1.30
CA VAL A 68 -19.78 -9.17 0.38
C VAL A 68 -21.09 -8.82 1.11
N LYS A 69 -21.39 -9.49 2.22
CA LYS A 69 -22.57 -9.20 3.07
C LYS A 69 -22.35 -8.00 4.01
N GLY A 70 -21.12 -7.53 4.19
CA GLY A 70 -20.78 -6.40 5.06
C GLY A 70 -20.71 -6.71 6.56
N ASP A 71 -20.73 -7.98 6.96
CA ASP A 71 -20.63 -8.44 8.35
C ASP A 71 -19.19 -8.63 8.84
N VAL A 72 -18.24 -8.85 7.92
CA VAL A 72 -16.82 -9.00 8.22
C VAL A 72 -16.01 -7.88 7.59
N HIS A 73 -15.26 -7.17 8.43
CA HIS A 73 -14.27 -6.16 8.05
C HIS A 73 -13.01 -6.38 8.89
N SER A 74 -12.05 -7.14 8.36
CA SER A 74 -10.81 -7.45 9.07
C SER A 74 -9.61 -6.83 8.37
N THR A 75 -8.78 -6.10 9.13
CA THR A 75 -7.53 -5.49 8.64
C THR A 75 -6.37 -6.06 9.44
N PHE A 76 -5.38 -6.61 8.75
CA PHE A 76 -4.25 -7.30 9.39
C PHE A 76 -2.96 -7.19 8.57
N LEU A 77 -1.86 -7.57 9.20
CA LEU A 77 -0.54 -7.54 8.58
C LEU A 77 -0.26 -8.82 7.81
N GLY A 78 0.50 -8.67 6.73
CA GLY A 78 1.13 -9.75 5.99
C GLY A 78 2.58 -9.42 5.68
N ILE A 79 3.39 -10.45 5.45
CA ILE A 79 4.79 -10.30 5.02
C ILE A 79 5.01 -11.06 3.70
N PRO A 80 5.76 -10.50 2.73
CA PRO A 80 6.15 -11.25 1.55
C PRO A 80 7.06 -12.42 1.93
N ASN A 81 6.68 -13.64 1.57
CA ASN A 81 7.48 -14.84 1.82
C ASN A 81 7.71 -15.62 0.51
N GLY A 82 8.96 -15.58 0.03
CA GLY A 82 9.40 -16.28 -1.18
C GLY A 82 9.63 -17.79 -1.00
N ASN A 83 9.66 -18.28 0.24
CA ASN A 83 9.88 -19.70 0.55
C ASN A 83 8.59 -20.53 0.52
N ILE A 84 7.43 -19.88 0.47
CA ILE A 84 6.13 -20.55 0.33
C ILE A 84 5.92 -20.86 -1.15
N GLN A 85 5.63 -22.13 -1.46
CA GLN A 85 5.27 -22.54 -2.81
C GLN A 85 4.07 -21.73 -3.30
N LYS A 86 4.23 -21.04 -4.42
CA LYS A 86 3.16 -20.25 -5.04
C LYS A 86 2.12 -21.21 -5.61
N PRO A 87 0.82 -20.96 -5.35
CA PRO A 87 -0.25 -21.61 -6.09
C PRO A 87 -0.19 -21.26 -7.59
N SER A 88 -0.78 -22.11 -8.43
CA SER A 88 -0.85 -21.88 -9.88
C SER A 88 -1.75 -20.70 -10.26
N ALA A 89 -2.73 -20.37 -9.42
CA ALA A 89 -3.66 -19.27 -9.59
C ALA A 89 -3.74 -18.40 -8.33
N SER A 90 -4.24 -17.18 -8.45
CA SER A 90 -4.50 -16.31 -7.29
C SER A 90 -5.41 -17.02 -6.29
N GLY A 91 -5.09 -16.95 -4.99
CA GLY A 91 -5.90 -17.63 -3.99
C GLY A 91 -5.25 -17.78 -2.61
N PRO A 92 -5.99 -18.37 -1.65
CA PRO A 92 -5.53 -18.58 -0.30
C PRO A 92 -4.54 -19.75 -0.22
N VAL A 93 -3.52 -19.59 0.60
CA VAL A 93 -2.63 -20.66 1.06
C VAL A 93 -3.05 -21.04 2.47
N ARG A 94 -3.12 -22.33 2.77
CA ARG A 94 -3.55 -22.85 4.09
C ARG A 94 -2.37 -23.43 4.86
N TRP A 95 -2.47 -23.42 6.18
CA TRP A 95 -1.60 -24.25 7.00
C TRP A 95 -1.93 -25.74 6.77
N ALA A 96 -0.94 -26.59 6.95
CA ALA A 96 -1.09 -28.02 6.67
C ALA A 96 -1.96 -28.69 7.73
N ASN A 97 -1.71 -28.36 9.00
CA ASN A 97 -2.44 -28.90 10.14
C ASN A 97 -3.33 -27.82 10.76
N PRO A 98 -4.58 -28.16 11.14
CA PRO A 98 -5.40 -27.29 11.95
C PRO A 98 -4.73 -27.04 13.31
N ALA A 99 -4.94 -25.86 13.85
CA ALA A 99 -4.58 -25.50 15.22
C ALA A 99 -5.87 -25.32 16.01
N ASP A 100 -5.89 -25.65 17.30
CA ASP A 100 -7.07 -25.49 18.18
C ASP A 100 -8.43 -26.03 17.66
N GLY A 101 -8.42 -26.93 16.68
CA GLY A 101 -9.63 -27.45 16.01
C GLY A 101 -10.08 -26.61 14.81
N SER A 102 -9.44 -25.48 14.54
CA SER A 102 -9.74 -24.58 13.43
C SER A 102 -8.71 -24.64 12.29
N GLN A 103 -9.19 -24.38 11.08
CA GLN A 103 -8.34 -24.29 9.89
C GLN A 103 -7.88 -22.85 9.69
N TYR A 104 -6.57 -22.63 9.65
CA TYR A 104 -5.97 -21.29 9.51
C TYR A 104 -5.44 -21.05 8.09
N LEU A 105 -5.67 -19.85 7.56
CA LEU A 105 -5.05 -19.42 6.31
C LEU A 105 -3.61 -19.02 6.57
N LYS A 106 -2.66 -19.64 5.87
CA LYS A 106 -1.25 -19.28 5.94
C LYS A 106 -0.95 -17.95 5.25
N GLY A 107 -1.64 -17.67 4.15
CA GLY A 107 -1.37 -16.46 3.39
C GLY A 107 -2.23 -16.35 2.14
N TRP A 108 -1.87 -15.39 1.29
CA TRP A 108 -2.54 -15.14 0.03
C TRP A 108 -1.55 -14.94 -1.11
N TYR A 109 -1.83 -15.55 -2.25
CA TYR A 109 -1.14 -15.26 -3.49
C TYR A 109 -2.01 -14.38 -4.39
N PHE A 110 -1.53 -13.17 -4.68
CA PHE A 110 -2.16 -12.29 -5.68
C PHE A 110 -1.60 -12.59 -7.07
N SER A 111 -2.47 -12.57 -8.08
CA SER A 111 -2.04 -12.70 -9.48
C SER A 111 -0.97 -11.67 -9.84
N GLY A 112 0.10 -12.11 -10.52
CA GLY A 112 1.25 -11.26 -10.87
C GLY A 112 2.21 -10.95 -9.70
N GLY A 113 1.94 -11.45 -8.50
CA GLY A 113 2.81 -11.28 -7.33
C GLY A 113 4.11 -12.09 -7.42
N SER A 114 5.19 -11.55 -6.84
CA SER A 114 6.50 -12.23 -6.81
C SER A 114 6.63 -13.28 -5.70
N SER A 115 5.71 -13.31 -4.74
CA SER A 115 5.72 -14.19 -3.55
C SER A 115 4.32 -14.29 -2.97
N VAL A 116 4.10 -15.28 -2.10
CA VAL A 116 2.91 -15.34 -1.26
C VAL A 116 3.05 -14.27 -0.18
N ILE A 117 1.95 -13.57 0.14
CA ILE A 117 1.88 -12.72 1.32
C ILE A 117 1.44 -13.61 2.48
N GLU A 118 2.37 -14.01 3.33
CA GLU A 118 2.10 -14.79 4.53
C GLU A 118 1.45 -13.91 5.59
N PHE A 119 0.41 -14.41 6.24
CA PHE A 119 -0.34 -13.64 7.22
C PHE A 119 0.40 -13.57 8.56
N VAL A 120 0.31 -12.42 9.21
CA VAL A 120 0.89 -12.17 10.52
C VAL A 120 -0.21 -12.24 11.56
N TYR A 121 -0.09 -13.21 12.46
CA TYR A 121 -1.14 -13.58 13.41
C TYR A 121 -0.96 -12.88 14.77
N PRO A 122 -2.05 -12.59 15.51
CA PRO A 122 -1.93 -12.26 16.93
C PRO A 122 -1.20 -13.37 17.67
N LYS A 123 -0.41 -13.01 18.69
CA LYS A 123 0.45 -13.94 19.44
C LYS A 123 -0.23 -15.24 19.86
N ALA A 124 -1.47 -15.18 20.38
CA ALA A 124 -2.20 -16.37 20.83
C ALA A 124 -2.47 -17.36 19.68
N GLU A 125 -2.99 -16.86 18.56
CA GLU A 125 -3.24 -17.64 17.35
C GLU A 125 -1.94 -18.17 16.75
N ALA A 126 -0.90 -17.34 16.69
CA ALA A 126 0.41 -17.72 16.18
C ALA A 126 1.05 -18.87 17.00
N VAL A 127 0.88 -18.86 18.32
CA VAL A 127 1.30 -19.97 19.22
C VAL A 127 0.54 -21.25 18.90
N ALA A 128 -0.78 -21.17 18.72
CA ALA A 128 -1.60 -22.33 18.37
C ALA A 128 -1.14 -22.93 17.02
N ILE A 129 -0.96 -22.09 16.00
CA ILE A 129 -0.47 -22.50 14.68
C ILE A 129 0.91 -23.14 14.78
N ALA A 130 1.87 -22.51 15.47
CA ALA A 130 3.24 -22.99 15.62
C ALA A 130 3.33 -24.31 16.41
N THR A 131 2.35 -24.58 17.28
CA THR A 131 2.28 -25.84 18.03
C THR A 131 1.83 -26.99 17.12
N SER A 132 0.87 -26.75 16.22
CA SER A 132 0.37 -27.76 15.28
C SER A 132 1.21 -27.91 14.00
N ASN A 133 2.01 -26.90 13.66
CA ASN A 133 2.76 -26.86 12.41
C ASN A 133 4.25 -26.62 12.72
N PRO A 134 5.18 -27.52 12.32
CA PRO A 134 6.62 -27.35 12.55
C PRO A 134 7.22 -26.31 11.58
N ALA A 135 6.79 -25.06 11.71
CA ALA A 135 7.19 -23.95 10.87
C ALA A 135 7.29 -22.66 11.68
N LYS A 136 8.01 -21.67 11.15
CA LYS A 136 8.01 -20.31 11.69
C LYS A 136 6.69 -19.62 11.32
N VAL A 137 5.99 -19.06 12.30
CA VAL A 137 4.72 -18.36 12.14
C VAL A 137 4.94 -16.88 12.42
N PRO A 138 4.65 -15.97 11.46
CA PRO A 138 4.75 -14.54 11.69
C PRO A 138 3.71 -14.09 12.71
N ALA A 139 4.14 -13.28 13.68
CA ALA A 139 3.29 -12.84 14.78
C ALA A 139 3.46 -11.37 15.15
N VAL A 140 2.41 -10.81 15.75
CA VAL A 140 2.41 -9.51 16.43
C VAL A 140 1.81 -9.64 17.82
N ASP A 141 2.23 -8.74 18.71
CA ASP A 141 1.69 -8.62 20.06
C ASP A 141 1.42 -7.13 20.39
N PRO A 142 0.33 -6.55 19.83
CA PRO A 142 -0.01 -5.15 20.07
C PRO A 142 -0.20 -4.83 21.56
N GLY A 143 -0.70 -5.78 22.35
CA GLY A 143 -0.94 -5.61 23.79
C GLY A 143 0.36 -5.38 24.56
N SER A 144 1.43 -6.08 24.21
CA SER A 144 2.77 -5.83 24.79
C SER A 144 3.34 -4.46 24.42
N GLU A 145 2.82 -3.80 23.37
CA GLU A 145 3.21 -2.46 22.93
C GLU A 145 2.23 -1.37 23.40
N GLY A 146 1.27 -1.71 24.29
CA GLY A 146 0.27 -0.78 24.80
C GLY A 146 -0.76 -0.34 23.75
N LYS A 147 -0.93 -1.13 22.69
CA LYS A 147 -1.91 -0.91 21.62
C LYS A 147 -3.13 -1.83 21.83
N VAL A 148 -4.25 -1.47 21.23
CA VAL A 148 -5.45 -2.31 21.22
C VAL A 148 -5.15 -3.64 20.52
N THR A 149 -5.83 -4.72 20.88
CA THR A 149 -5.54 -6.06 20.34
C THR A 149 -6.59 -6.56 19.36
N ASP A 150 -7.57 -5.72 19.02
CA ASP A 150 -8.68 -6.05 18.14
C ASP A 150 -8.47 -5.50 16.71
N ASN A 151 -9.48 -5.70 15.86
CA ASN A 151 -9.46 -5.26 14.46
C ASN A 151 -9.66 -3.75 14.28
N THR A 152 -9.65 -2.96 15.36
CA THR A 152 -9.77 -1.50 15.33
C THR A 152 -8.41 -0.79 15.31
N LEU A 153 -7.30 -1.54 15.28
CA LEU A 153 -5.96 -0.99 15.19
C LEU A 153 -5.82 -0.06 13.98
N SER A 154 -5.31 1.16 14.21
CA SER A 154 -5.14 2.12 13.13
C SER A 154 -4.06 1.65 12.14
N GLN A 155 -4.20 2.05 10.87
CA GLN A 155 -3.20 1.74 9.85
C GLN A 155 -1.81 2.27 10.22
N GLU A 156 -1.72 3.41 10.91
CA GLU A 156 -0.47 3.99 11.38
C GLU A 156 0.18 3.12 12.47
N ASP A 157 -0.62 2.65 13.43
CA ASP A 157 -0.12 1.74 14.47
C ASP A 157 0.40 0.43 13.89
N MET A 158 -0.30 -0.13 12.89
CA MET A 158 0.12 -1.38 12.21
C MET A 158 1.48 -1.27 11.53
N GLN A 159 1.86 -0.06 11.08
CA GLN A 159 3.15 0.18 10.45
C GLN A 159 4.30 0.15 11.45
N LEU A 160 4.02 0.45 12.72
CA LEU A 160 5.00 0.58 13.79
C LEU A 160 5.16 -0.70 14.61
N LEU A 161 4.22 -1.65 14.50
CA LEU A 161 4.26 -2.91 15.27
C LEU A 161 5.56 -3.70 15.07
N THR A 162 6.05 -4.30 16.15
CA THR A 162 7.17 -5.24 16.06
C THR A 162 6.68 -6.58 15.51
N LEU A 163 7.34 -7.04 14.45
CA LEU A 163 7.10 -8.35 13.86
C LEU A 163 7.99 -9.42 14.51
N TRP A 164 7.39 -10.56 14.81
CA TRP A 164 8.03 -11.72 15.42
C TRP A 164 7.86 -12.95 14.52
N LEU A 165 8.76 -13.93 14.68
CA LEU A 165 8.64 -15.27 14.14
C LEU A 165 8.58 -16.24 15.31
N LEU A 166 7.44 -16.93 15.45
CA LEU A 166 7.24 -17.93 16.47
C LEU A 166 7.48 -19.33 15.91
N SER A 167 8.19 -20.17 16.65
CA SER A 167 8.39 -21.58 16.28
C SER A 167 8.45 -22.46 17.51
N LEU A 168 7.99 -23.71 17.38
CA LEU A 168 8.11 -24.71 18.42
C LEU A 168 9.58 -25.10 18.64
N GLU A 169 10.05 -25.03 19.88
CA GLU A 169 11.39 -25.45 20.30
C GLU A 169 11.30 -26.32 21.56
N GLN A 170 12.05 -27.40 21.60
CA GLN A 170 12.12 -28.29 22.76
C GLN A 170 13.23 -27.80 23.69
N VAL A 171 12.89 -27.46 24.92
CA VAL A 171 13.88 -27.01 25.92
C VAL A 171 14.08 -28.12 26.93
N GLY A 172 15.28 -28.70 26.96
CA GLY A 172 15.66 -29.80 27.84
C GLY A 172 17.04 -30.39 27.48
N PRO A 173 17.67 -31.21 28.35
CA PRO A 173 18.96 -31.81 28.04
C PRO A 173 18.85 -32.72 26.81
N SER A 174 19.47 -32.31 25.71
CA SER A 174 19.60 -33.09 24.49
C SER A 174 20.77 -34.07 24.64
N GLY A 175 20.59 -35.07 25.49
CA GLY A 175 21.55 -36.16 25.72
C GLY A 175 20.85 -37.50 25.55
N ALA A 176 21.46 -38.40 24.78
CA ALA A 176 20.92 -39.72 24.45
C ALA A 176 20.50 -40.49 25.71
N GLY A 177 19.19 -40.73 25.88
CA GLY A 177 18.65 -41.59 26.94
C GLY A 177 17.22 -41.24 27.35
N ASP A 178 16.93 -39.95 27.57
CA ASP A 178 15.75 -39.55 28.34
C ASP A 178 14.84 -38.60 27.56
N THR A 179 14.14 -39.12 26.54
CA THR A 179 13.13 -38.38 25.75
C THR A 179 11.90 -37.95 26.57
N ALA A 180 11.83 -38.29 27.86
CA ALA A 180 10.70 -38.00 28.73
C ALA A 180 10.71 -36.61 29.41
N SER A 181 11.79 -35.81 29.25
CA SER A 181 11.93 -34.51 29.95
C SER A 181 11.95 -33.27 29.05
N ALA A 182 11.89 -33.43 27.72
CA ALA A 182 11.84 -32.29 26.81
C ALA A 182 10.43 -31.66 26.84
N LYS A 183 10.33 -30.41 27.33
CA LYS A 183 9.05 -29.69 27.36
C LYS A 183 8.92 -28.85 26.08
N PRO A 184 7.79 -28.93 25.36
CA PRO A 184 7.52 -28.04 24.24
C PRO A 184 7.45 -26.59 24.72
N SER A 185 8.19 -25.71 24.05
CA SER A 185 8.20 -24.27 24.30
C SER A 185 8.09 -23.52 22.97
N ILE A 186 7.70 -22.25 23.02
CA ILE A 186 7.67 -21.38 21.83
C ILE A 186 8.87 -20.45 21.87
N LYS A 187 9.72 -20.56 20.86
CA LYS A 187 10.79 -19.61 20.59
C LYS A 187 10.22 -18.42 19.82
N ALA A 188 10.54 -17.21 20.27
CA ALA A 188 10.23 -15.98 19.56
C ALA A 188 11.52 -15.32 19.05
N GLU A 189 11.64 -15.18 17.73
CA GLU A 189 12.73 -14.45 17.07
C GLU A 189 12.19 -13.15 16.47
N ARG A 190 12.97 -12.07 16.49
CA ARG A 190 12.56 -10.84 15.79
C ARG A 190 12.53 -11.11 14.29
N TYR A 191 11.48 -10.67 13.61
CA TYR A 191 11.45 -10.73 12.15
C TYR A 191 12.49 -9.74 11.60
N THR A 192 13.67 -10.28 11.29
CA THR A 192 14.64 -9.60 10.46
C THR A 192 14.34 -10.02 9.04
N GLN A 193 13.87 -9.09 8.21
CA GLN A 193 13.80 -9.30 6.78
C GLN A 193 15.20 -9.75 6.33
N VAL A 194 15.39 -11.04 6.03
CA VAL A 194 16.60 -11.51 5.36
C VAL A 194 16.57 -10.75 4.05
N ALA A 195 17.40 -9.72 3.95
CA ALA A 195 17.43 -8.77 2.87
C ALA A 195 17.92 -9.47 1.60
N ASN A 196 17.07 -10.33 1.02
CA ASN A 196 17.15 -10.72 -0.37
C ASN A 196 16.28 -9.83 -1.25
N VAL A 197 15.74 -8.75 -0.67
CA VAL A 197 15.43 -7.57 -1.45
C VAL A 197 16.78 -7.00 -1.84
N GLN A 198 17.18 -7.15 -3.11
CA GLN A 198 18.17 -6.28 -3.73
C GLN A 198 17.98 -4.91 -3.10
N LYS A 199 18.98 -4.42 -2.36
CA LYS A 199 19.06 -3.02 -1.92
C LYS A 199 18.48 -2.22 -3.09
N PRO A 200 17.33 -1.54 -2.95
CA PRO A 200 16.78 -0.83 -4.08
C PRO A 200 17.91 0.07 -4.54
N VAL A 201 18.41 -0.20 -5.74
CA VAL A 201 19.20 0.79 -6.46
C VAL A 201 18.32 2.01 -6.34
N ILE A 202 18.79 3.02 -5.60
CA ILE A 202 18.09 4.29 -5.49
C ILE A 202 18.03 4.79 -6.93
N LYS A 203 16.99 4.39 -7.65
CA LYS A 203 16.61 5.03 -8.89
C LYS A 203 16.33 6.43 -8.40
N ALA A 204 17.20 7.34 -8.84
CA ALA A 204 17.22 8.74 -8.45
C ALA A 204 15.79 9.22 -8.22
N LEU A 205 15.61 9.99 -7.13
CA LEU A 205 14.33 10.58 -6.74
C LEU A 205 13.51 10.91 -8.00
N PRO A 206 12.20 10.59 -8.07
CA PRO A 206 11.42 10.99 -9.21
C PRO A 206 11.71 12.47 -9.42
N HIS A 207 12.23 12.83 -10.59
CA HIS A 207 12.48 14.22 -10.92
C HIS A 207 11.13 14.92 -10.77
N THR A 208 10.91 15.56 -9.62
CA THR A 208 9.85 16.53 -9.43
C THR A 208 10.32 17.81 -10.09
N ALA A 209 10.63 17.73 -11.39
CA ALA A 209 10.52 18.87 -12.28
C ALA A 209 9.01 19.12 -12.46
N SER A 210 8.40 19.58 -11.37
CA SER A 210 7.08 20.14 -11.38
C SER A 210 7.04 21.17 -12.51
N ARG A 211 6.02 21.12 -13.36
CA ARG A 211 5.88 22.03 -14.52
C ARG A 211 5.56 23.48 -14.10
N ILE A 212 5.45 23.75 -12.80
CA ILE A 212 5.16 25.06 -12.23
C ILE A 212 6.07 26.17 -12.81
N PRO A 213 7.41 26.03 -12.90
CA PRO A 213 8.26 27.08 -13.46
C PRO A 213 7.91 27.42 -14.92
N LEU A 214 7.45 26.44 -15.69
CA LEU A 214 7.06 26.61 -17.09
C LEU A 214 5.73 27.37 -17.21
N VAL A 215 4.80 27.14 -16.28
CA VAL A 215 3.55 27.90 -16.17
C VAL A 215 3.82 29.36 -15.77
N TRP A 216 4.74 29.59 -14.82
CA TRP A 216 5.18 30.94 -14.46
C TRP A 216 5.86 31.66 -15.63
N LEU A 217 6.71 30.98 -16.39
CA LEU A 217 7.38 31.53 -17.57
C LEU A 217 6.37 31.95 -18.65
N LEU A 218 5.38 31.10 -18.94
CA LEU A 218 4.30 31.42 -19.88
C LEU A 218 3.48 32.63 -19.43
N GLY A 219 3.15 32.72 -18.14
CA GLY A 219 2.47 33.89 -17.56
C GLY A 219 3.29 35.17 -17.70
N PHE A 220 4.58 35.11 -17.41
CA PHE A 220 5.48 36.26 -17.51
C PHE A 220 5.68 36.74 -18.95
N CYS A 221 5.85 35.80 -19.90
CA CYS A 221 5.93 36.11 -21.32
C CYS A 221 4.65 36.79 -21.85
N SER A 222 3.47 36.37 -21.36
CA SER A 222 2.19 36.99 -21.72
C SER A 222 2.09 38.45 -21.24
N LEU A 223 2.52 38.72 -20.00
CA LEU A 223 2.55 40.07 -19.45
C LEU A 223 3.53 40.99 -20.20
N LEU A 224 4.72 40.48 -20.56
CA LEU A 224 5.70 41.22 -21.36
C LEU A 224 5.16 41.56 -22.75
N ALA A 225 4.53 40.59 -23.44
CA ALA A 225 3.94 40.82 -24.74
C ALA A 225 2.83 41.88 -24.70
N ALA A 226 1.98 41.84 -23.67
CA ALA A 226 0.93 42.83 -23.48
C ALA A 226 1.50 44.25 -23.21
N ALA A 227 2.57 44.36 -22.43
CA ALA A 227 3.23 45.63 -22.16
C ALA A 227 3.87 46.24 -23.43
N LEU A 228 4.56 45.42 -24.24
CA LEU A 228 5.12 45.85 -25.53
C LEU A 228 4.03 46.35 -26.50
N LEU A 229 2.93 45.61 -26.62
CA LEU A 229 1.81 46.01 -27.48
C LEU A 229 1.18 47.34 -27.03
N ARG A 230 1.06 47.56 -25.72
CA ARG A 230 0.57 48.85 -25.18
C ARG A 230 1.51 50.01 -25.50
N LEU A 231 2.82 49.81 -25.37
CA LEU A 231 3.82 50.85 -25.68
C LEU A 231 3.83 51.22 -27.17
N ILE A 232 3.76 50.22 -28.06
CA ILE A 232 3.71 50.44 -29.52
C ILE A 232 2.39 51.13 -29.93
N ALA A 233 1.28 50.76 -29.30
CA ALA A 233 0.00 51.42 -29.55
C ALA A 233 0.01 52.89 -29.08
N HIS A 234 0.62 53.17 -27.92
CA HIS A 234 0.71 54.52 -27.39
C HIS A 234 1.62 55.42 -28.25
N SER A 235 2.77 54.92 -28.72
CA SER A 235 3.70 55.70 -29.54
C SER A 235 3.13 56.05 -30.93
N ARG A 236 2.33 55.15 -31.53
CA ARG A 236 1.62 55.44 -32.80
C ARG A 236 0.54 56.50 -32.64
N ILE A 237 -0.13 56.57 -31.49
CA ILE A 237 -1.17 57.58 -31.26
C ILE A 237 -0.52 58.97 -31.08
N SER A 238 0.61 59.06 -30.38
CA SER A 238 1.35 60.32 -30.24
C SER A 238 1.90 60.82 -31.58
N SER A 239 2.38 59.94 -32.47
CA SER A 239 2.89 60.37 -33.79
C SER A 239 1.77 60.90 -34.70
N LEU A 240 0.57 60.34 -34.61
CA LEU A 240 -0.58 60.79 -35.42
C LEU A 240 -1.13 62.14 -34.95
N ASN A 241 -1.13 62.42 -33.65
CA ASN A 241 -1.51 63.73 -33.12
C ASN A 241 -0.51 64.84 -33.47
N GLN A 242 0.76 64.49 -33.68
CA GLN A 242 1.79 65.46 -34.04
C GLN A 242 1.75 65.84 -35.52
N GLU A 243 1.35 64.92 -36.41
CA GLU A 243 1.13 65.23 -37.82
C GLU A 243 -0.14 66.06 -38.07
N SER A 244 -1.18 65.94 -37.23
CA SER A 244 -2.38 66.79 -37.35
C SER A 244 -2.14 68.23 -36.92
N LEU A 245 -1.25 68.47 -35.96
CA LEU A 245 -0.91 69.83 -35.49
C LEU A 245 0.04 70.60 -36.41
N LEU A 246 0.64 69.93 -37.41
CA LEU A 246 1.48 70.57 -38.43
C LEU A 246 0.72 70.86 -39.75
N ARG A 247 -0.60 70.59 -39.78
CA ARG A 247 -1.48 70.82 -40.94
C ARG A 247 -2.53 71.90 -40.74
N GLU A 248 -2.51 72.62 -39.62
CA GLU A 248 -3.19 73.91 -39.43
C GLU A 248 -2.17 75.05 -39.47
#